data_AF-A0A2T6D9D8-F1
#
_entry.id   AF-A0A2T6D9D8-F1
#
_cell.length_a   1.000
_cell.length_b   1.000
_cell.length_c   1.000
_cell.angle_alpha   90.00
_cell.angle_beta   90.00
_cell.angle_gamma   90.00
#
_symmetry.space_group_name_H-M   'P 1'
#
loop_
_entity.id
_entity.type
_entity.pdbx_description
1 polymer ?
#
loop_
_entity_poly.entity_id
_entity_poly.type
_entity_poly.pdbx_seq_one_letter_code
_entity_poly.pdbx_strand_id
1 'polypeptide(L)'
;MGRRKAIQEAQGAKDKSELVQLYEEENGDLRARLTATERELADKAAAVHGLTLQLAALKAARTRQEIETAEISQLESVADAVDMAIEHFAEQLVYCPNSKSDGDRSLFQPAREVFQAIEWLATVYHRAKSGAQGCVDFDQSIAGTIAGWHYSGHQKDSTVKANLEWYRCTWNGETMMLLEHLKCGSSKRPEETIRIAFAWHASSSRVIIGYIGQHQKNTLT
;
A
#
# COMPACT_ATOMS: atom_id res chain seq x y z
N MET A 1 18.71 56.24 -12.31
CA MET A 1 18.75 57.29 -13.35
C MET A 1 20.05 58.11 -13.35
N GLY A 2 20.88 58.13 -12.30
CA GLY A 2 22.08 59.00 -12.23
C GLY A 2 23.26 58.64 -13.15
N ARG A 3 23.64 57.36 -13.26
CA ARG A 3 24.90 56.95 -13.93
C ARG A 3 24.89 57.08 -15.46
N ARG A 4 23.75 56.78 -16.12
CA ARG A 4 23.56 57.02 -17.57
C ARG A 4 23.64 58.50 -17.94
N LYS A 5 23.16 59.38 -17.04
CA LYS A 5 23.22 60.84 -17.22
C LYS A 5 24.66 61.33 -17.09
N ALA A 6 25.41 60.83 -16.09
CA ALA A 6 26.83 61.12 -15.91
C ALA A 6 27.69 60.68 -17.11
N ILE A 7 27.42 59.50 -17.70
CA ILE A 7 28.10 59.04 -18.92
C ILE A 7 27.79 59.97 -20.11
N GLN A 8 26.55 60.42 -20.28
CA GLN A 8 26.19 61.37 -21.34
C GLN A 8 26.85 62.74 -21.16
N GLU A 9 26.95 63.23 -19.92
CA GLU A 9 27.60 64.50 -19.58
C GLU A 9 29.11 64.46 -19.84
N ALA A 10 29.79 63.39 -19.41
CA ALA A 10 31.22 63.18 -19.66
C ALA A 10 31.54 62.95 -21.16
N GLN A 11 30.64 62.31 -21.92
CA GLN A 11 30.73 62.21 -23.38
C GLN A 11 30.65 63.58 -24.06
N GLY A 12 29.75 64.45 -23.58
CA GLY A 12 29.60 65.83 -24.08
C GLY A 12 30.82 66.70 -23.76
N ALA A 13 31.44 66.50 -22.60
CA ALA A 13 32.62 67.25 -22.14
C ALA A 13 33.95 66.78 -22.78
N LYS A 14 33.96 65.64 -23.50
CA LYS A 14 35.16 64.97 -24.04
C LYS A 14 36.20 64.58 -22.97
N ASP A 15 35.80 64.46 -21.71
CA ASP A 15 36.68 63.97 -20.65
C ASP A 15 36.80 62.44 -20.74
N LYS A 16 37.86 61.99 -21.41
CA LYS A 16 38.11 60.56 -21.63
C LYS A 16 38.43 59.81 -20.34
N SER A 17 39.01 60.46 -19.33
CA SER A 17 39.43 59.80 -18.09
C SER A 17 38.21 59.49 -17.22
N GLU A 18 37.32 60.46 -17.08
CA GLU A 18 36.05 60.29 -16.36
C GLU A 18 35.16 59.25 -17.04
N LEU A 19 35.14 59.23 -18.38
CA LEU A 19 34.41 58.22 -19.15
C LEU A 19 34.88 56.79 -18.88
N VAL A 20 36.20 56.57 -18.87
CA VAL A 20 36.81 55.26 -18.64
C VAL A 20 36.44 54.75 -17.25
N GLN A 21 36.54 55.61 -16.23
CA GLN A 21 36.21 55.25 -14.86
C GLN A 21 34.73 54.87 -14.70
N LEU A 22 33.81 55.65 -15.30
CA LEU A 22 32.38 55.36 -15.27
C LEU A 22 32.04 54.02 -15.95
N TYR A 23 32.70 53.70 -17.06
CA TYR A 23 32.53 52.41 -17.73
C TYR A 23 33.16 51.24 -16.98
N GLU A 24 34.29 51.42 -16.29
CA GLU A 24 34.88 50.40 -15.44
C GLU A 24 33.98 50.04 -14.25
N GLU A 25 33.39 51.04 -13.60
CA GLU A 25 32.40 50.83 -12.55
C GLU A 25 31.14 50.12 -13.07
N GLU A 26 30.59 50.56 -14.21
CA GLU A 26 29.41 49.92 -14.80
C GLU A 26 29.71 48.47 -15.21
N ASN A 27 30.87 48.19 -15.79
CA ASN A 27 31.30 46.84 -16.11
C ASN A 27 31.49 45.97 -14.87
N GLY A 28 31.99 46.54 -13.77
CA GLY A 28 32.08 45.87 -12.47
C GLY A 28 30.71 45.47 -11.93
N ASP A 29 29.77 46.42 -11.90
CA ASP A 29 28.40 46.20 -11.45
C ASP A 29 27.66 45.17 -12.32
N LEU A 30 27.82 45.26 -13.65
CA LEU A 30 27.21 44.32 -14.59
C LEU A 30 27.77 42.91 -14.42
N ARG A 31 29.08 42.76 -14.23
CA ARG A 31 29.69 41.45 -13.94
C ARG A 31 29.18 40.85 -12.64
N ALA A 32 29.10 41.65 -11.57
CA ALA A 32 28.56 41.20 -10.29
C ALA A 32 27.10 40.74 -10.41
N ARG A 33 26.28 41.49 -11.15
CA ARG A 33 24.88 41.11 -11.43
C ARG A 33 24.80 39.85 -12.28
N LEU A 34 25.63 39.71 -13.30
CA LEU A 34 25.67 38.53 -14.16
C LEU A 34 25.98 37.28 -13.32
N THR A 35 27.03 37.32 -12.50
CA THR A 35 27.40 36.20 -11.61
C THR A 35 26.29 35.88 -10.60
N ALA A 36 25.63 36.89 -10.04
CA ALA A 36 24.50 36.66 -9.13
C ALA A 36 23.31 35.98 -9.83
N THR A 37 22.96 36.43 -11.04
CA THR A 37 21.88 35.83 -11.84
C THR A 37 22.23 34.43 -12.33
N GLU A 38 23.48 34.17 -12.73
CA GLU A 38 23.94 32.83 -13.12
C GLU A 38 23.83 31.84 -11.96
N ARG A 39 24.20 32.26 -10.75
CA ARG A 39 24.05 31.45 -9.54
C ARG A 39 22.58 31.17 -9.23
N GLU A 40 21.73 32.20 -9.27
CA GLU A 40 20.29 32.03 -9.05
C GLU A 40 19.66 31.09 -10.09
N LEU A 41 20.09 31.19 -11.35
CA LEU A 41 19.63 30.31 -12.43
C LEU A 41 20.06 28.86 -12.20
N ALA A 42 21.31 28.64 -11.76
CA ALA A 42 21.81 27.31 -11.44
C ALA A 42 21.04 26.67 -10.27
N ASP A 43 20.80 27.44 -9.20
CA ASP A 43 20.04 26.98 -8.03
C ASP A 43 18.59 26.63 -8.41
N LYS A 44 17.95 27.48 -9.23
CA LYS A 44 16.59 27.20 -9.75
C LYS A 44 16.56 25.99 -10.68
N ALA A 45 17.56 25.82 -11.54
CA ALA A 45 17.66 24.65 -12.42
C ALA A 45 17.78 23.34 -11.63
N ALA A 46 18.57 23.33 -10.55
CA ALA A 46 18.67 22.19 -9.65
C ALA A 46 17.34 21.88 -8.94
N ALA A 47 16.64 22.91 -8.46
CA ALA A 47 15.32 22.75 -7.83
C ALA A 47 14.28 22.19 -8.82
N VAL A 48 14.23 22.69 -10.06
CA VAL A 48 13.33 22.19 -11.12
C VAL A 48 13.62 20.72 -11.43
N HIS A 49 14.89 20.34 -11.49
CA HIS A 49 15.27 18.96 -11.72
C HIS A 49 14.79 18.05 -10.57
N GLY A 50 15.01 18.45 -9.32
CA GLY A 50 14.52 17.72 -8.15
C GLY A 50 13.00 17.54 -8.14
N LEU A 51 12.25 18.60 -8.43
CA LEU A 51 10.78 18.55 -8.53
C LEU A 51 10.31 17.64 -9.67
N THR A 52 11.02 17.62 -10.80
CA THR A 52 10.68 16.76 -11.94
C THR A 52 10.84 15.28 -11.59
N LEU A 53 11.90 14.92 -10.85
CA LEU A 53 12.09 13.56 -10.37
C LEU A 53 11.00 13.14 -9.38
N GLN A 54 10.64 14.01 -8.44
CA GLN A 54 9.54 13.75 -7.50
C GLN A 54 8.20 13.58 -8.23
N LEU A 55 7.91 14.44 -9.20
CA LEU A 55 6.69 14.36 -10.01
C LEU A 55 6.64 13.04 -10.79
N ALA A 56 7.76 12.60 -11.36
CA ALA A 56 7.84 11.32 -12.07
C ALA A 56 7.56 10.14 -11.14
N ALA A 57 8.14 10.14 -9.93
CA ALA A 57 7.89 9.10 -8.93
C ALA A 57 6.42 9.05 -8.49
N LEU A 58 5.82 10.20 -8.20
CA LEU A 58 4.40 10.29 -7.82
C LEU A 58 3.46 9.85 -8.94
N LYS A 59 3.75 10.23 -10.20
CA LYS A 59 2.98 9.78 -11.36
C LYS A 59 3.06 8.27 -11.52
N ALA A 60 4.26 7.68 -11.40
CA ALA A 60 4.44 6.23 -11.48
C ALA A 60 3.68 5.48 -10.37
N ALA A 61 3.73 6.00 -9.13
CA ALA A 61 2.99 5.43 -8.00
C ALA A 61 1.47 5.49 -8.23
N ARG A 62 0.97 6.63 -8.71
CA ARG A 62 -0.45 6.80 -9.05
C ARG A 62 -0.89 5.85 -10.17
N THR A 63 -0.12 5.76 -11.25
CA THR A 63 -0.46 4.83 -12.35
C THR A 63 -0.48 3.39 -11.87
N ARG A 64 0.46 2.99 -11.00
CA ARG A 64 0.45 1.65 -10.40
C ARG A 64 -0.82 1.42 -9.57
N GLN A 65 -1.20 2.39 -8.74
CA GLN A 65 -2.43 2.31 -7.95
C GLN A 65 -3.69 2.24 -8.82
N GLU A 66 -3.72 2.98 -9.94
CA GLU A 66 -4.82 2.94 -10.92
C GLU A 66 -4.91 1.57 -11.59
N ILE A 67 -3.77 0.95 -11.95
CA ILE A 67 -3.72 -0.41 -12.51
C ILE A 67 -4.22 -1.44 -11.48
N GLU A 68 -3.68 -1.41 -10.26
CA GLU A 68 -4.07 -2.33 -9.19
C GLU A 68 -5.57 -2.21 -8.86
N THR A 69 -6.10 -0.98 -8.82
CA THR A 69 -7.54 -0.76 -8.64
C THR A 69 -8.35 -1.34 -9.79
N ALA A 70 -7.87 -1.22 -11.03
CA ALA A 70 -8.51 -1.79 -12.20
C ALA A 70 -8.47 -3.33 -12.18
N GLU A 71 -7.36 -3.94 -11.80
CA GLU A 71 -7.21 -5.39 -11.66
C GLU A 71 -8.13 -5.95 -10.57
N ILE A 72 -8.14 -5.33 -9.38
CA ILE A 72 -9.08 -5.68 -8.30
C ILE A 72 -10.52 -5.51 -8.78
N SER A 73 -10.79 -4.53 -9.66
CA SER A 73 -12.13 -4.33 -10.19
C SER A 73 -12.61 -5.46 -11.11
N GLN A 74 -11.69 -6.25 -11.66
CA GLN A 74 -11.99 -7.36 -12.56
C GLN A 74 -12.12 -8.71 -11.83
N LEU A 75 -12.00 -8.75 -10.50
CA LEU A 75 -12.20 -9.97 -9.73
C LEU A 75 -13.67 -10.42 -9.83
N GLU A 76 -13.88 -11.59 -10.43
CA GLU A 76 -15.21 -12.18 -10.64
C GLU A 76 -15.51 -13.30 -9.63
N SER A 77 -14.47 -13.93 -9.06
CA SER A 77 -14.62 -15.06 -8.15
C SER A 77 -13.70 -14.99 -6.93
N VAL A 78 -14.04 -15.78 -5.90
CA VAL A 78 -13.18 -15.99 -4.73
C VAL A 78 -11.83 -16.60 -5.11
N ALA A 79 -11.78 -17.44 -6.15
CA ALA A 79 -10.53 -18.02 -6.63
C ALA A 79 -9.61 -16.94 -7.18
N ASP A 80 -10.13 -16.04 -8.03
CA ASP A 80 -9.34 -14.93 -8.59
C ASP A 80 -8.76 -14.04 -7.48
N ALA A 81 -9.58 -13.75 -6.46
CA ALA A 81 -9.17 -12.93 -5.32
C ALA A 81 -8.04 -13.60 -4.51
N VAL A 82 -8.10 -14.93 -4.36
CA VAL A 82 -7.07 -15.71 -3.67
C VAL A 82 -5.79 -15.76 -4.50
N ASP A 83 -5.89 -16.05 -5.79
CA ASP A 83 -4.73 -16.17 -6.68
C ASP A 83 -3.96 -14.84 -6.76
N MET A 84 -4.68 -13.73 -6.98
CA MET A 84 -4.10 -12.39 -6.97
C MET A 84 -3.44 -12.05 -5.63
N ALA A 85 -4.09 -12.39 -4.50
CA ALA A 85 -3.53 -12.10 -3.19
C ALA A 85 -2.27 -12.94 -2.88
N ILE A 86 -2.21 -14.19 -3.32
CA ILE A 86 -1.01 -15.02 -3.17
C ILE A 86 0.14 -14.45 -4.00
N GLU A 87 -0.14 -13.97 -5.21
CA GLU A 87 0.87 -13.32 -6.05
C GLU A 87 1.41 -12.03 -5.40
N HIS A 88 0.52 -11.18 -4.88
CA HIS A 88 0.90 -9.89 -4.28
C HIS A 88 1.61 -10.04 -2.93
N PHE A 89 1.26 -11.07 -2.15
CA PHE A 89 1.68 -11.21 -0.75
C PHE A 89 2.35 -12.55 -0.43
N ALA A 90 3.05 -13.14 -1.41
CA ALA A 90 3.72 -14.45 -1.28
C ALA A 90 4.71 -14.55 -0.10
N GLU A 91 5.24 -13.42 0.37
CA GLU A 91 6.16 -13.37 1.51
C GLU A 91 5.44 -13.41 2.86
N GLN A 92 4.22 -12.89 2.93
CA GLN A 92 3.42 -12.76 4.16
C GLN A 92 2.39 -13.87 4.30
N LEU A 93 1.93 -14.45 3.18
CA LEU A 93 0.83 -15.40 3.13
C LEU A 93 1.26 -16.77 2.61
N VAL A 94 0.52 -17.78 3.03
CA VAL A 94 0.50 -19.11 2.42
C VAL A 94 -0.96 -19.54 2.32
N TYR A 95 -1.36 -19.93 1.12
CA TYR A 95 -2.66 -20.59 0.91
C TYR A 95 -2.48 -22.10 0.98
N CYS A 96 -3.11 -22.73 1.96
CA CYS A 96 -3.04 -24.17 2.21
C CYS A 96 -4.42 -24.69 2.64
N PRO A 97 -5.42 -24.63 1.74
CA PRO A 97 -6.79 -24.99 2.08
C PRO A 97 -6.89 -26.46 2.47
N ASN A 98 -7.65 -26.76 3.53
CA ASN A 98 -8.02 -28.12 3.86
C ASN A 98 -9.12 -28.65 2.92
N SER A 99 -9.38 -29.95 2.99
CA SER A 99 -10.36 -30.63 2.13
C SER A 99 -11.82 -30.20 2.32
N LYS A 100 -12.10 -29.30 3.28
CA LYS A 100 -13.44 -28.76 3.56
C LYS A 100 -13.64 -27.35 3.01
N SER A 101 -12.59 -26.75 2.46
CA SER A 101 -12.70 -25.45 1.80
C SER A 101 -13.58 -25.56 0.54
N ASP A 102 -14.33 -24.50 0.26
CA ASP A 102 -15.14 -24.42 -0.96
C ASP A 102 -14.23 -24.27 -2.19
N GLY A 103 -13.14 -23.49 -2.04
CA GLY A 103 -12.16 -23.25 -3.10
C GLY A 103 -12.78 -22.48 -4.27
N ASP A 104 -12.55 -22.99 -5.47
CA ASP A 104 -13.14 -22.57 -6.75
C ASP A 104 -14.67 -22.72 -6.81
N ARG A 105 -15.27 -23.45 -5.86
CA ARG A 105 -16.74 -23.67 -5.80
C ARG A 105 -17.47 -22.65 -4.92
N SER A 106 -16.76 -21.70 -4.31
CA SER A 106 -17.38 -20.66 -3.49
C SER A 106 -18.36 -19.83 -4.33
N LEU A 107 -19.59 -19.68 -3.83
CA LEU A 107 -20.62 -18.86 -4.48
C LEU A 107 -20.65 -17.41 -3.98
N PHE A 108 -19.77 -17.06 -3.04
CA PHE A 108 -19.70 -15.72 -2.46
C PHE A 108 -19.39 -14.68 -3.55
N GLN A 109 -20.32 -13.75 -3.76
CA GLN A 109 -20.26 -12.80 -4.88
C GLN A 109 -19.31 -11.60 -4.67
N PRO A 110 -19.13 -11.08 -3.44
CA PRO A 110 -18.19 -9.98 -3.19
C PRO A 110 -16.70 -10.40 -3.25
N ALA A 111 -16.23 -10.91 -4.39
CA ALA A 111 -14.85 -11.36 -4.59
C ALA A 111 -13.79 -10.30 -4.20
N ARG A 112 -14.06 -9.03 -4.48
CA ARG A 112 -13.18 -7.91 -4.10
C ARG A 112 -13.00 -7.78 -2.59
N GLU A 113 -14.05 -8.02 -1.81
CA GLU A 113 -13.97 -7.97 -0.35
C GLU A 113 -13.12 -9.13 0.18
N VAL A 114 -13.13 -10.28 -0.49
CA VAL A 114 -12.23 -11.39 -0.15
C VAL A 114 -10.78 -10.99 -0.36
N PHE A 115 -10.45 -10.37 -1.49
CA PHE A 115 -9.08 -9.86 -1.73
C PHE A 115 -8.68 -8.87 -0.64
N GLN A 116 -9.52 -7.88 -0.33
CA GLN A 116 -9.26 -6.90 0.73
C GLN A 116 -9.09 -7.54 2.11
N ALA A 117 -9.86 -8.58 2.41
CA ALA A 117 -9.73 -9.31 3.67
C ALA A 117 -8.39 -10.07 3.77
N ILE A 118 -7.95 -10.65 2.66
CA ILE A 118 -6.65 -11.33 2.56
C ILE A 118 -5.50 -10.30 2.60
N GLU A 119 -5.64 -9.16 1.93
CA GLU A 119 -4.69 -8.04 2.02
C GLU A 119 -4.57 -7.55 3.47
N TRP A 120 -5.68 -7.40 4.19
CA TRP A 120 -5.66 -7.03 5.60
C TRP A 120 -4.88 -8.05 6.44
N LEU A 121 -4.99 -9.36 6.13
CA LEU A 121 -4.18 -10.39 6.77
C LEU A 121 -2.67 -10.22 6.46
N ALA A 122 -2.34 -9.98 5.19
CA ALA A 122 -0.97 -9.78 4.73
C ALA A 122 -0.31 -8.50 5.26
N THR A 123 -1.11 -7.50 5.62
CA THR A 123 -0.62 -6.17 6.00
C THR A 123 -0.82 -5.90 7.48
N VAL A 124 -2.03 -5.61 7.92
CA VAL A 124 -2.35 -5.17 9.29
C VAL A 124 -2.09 -6.30 10.29
N TYR A 125 -2.66 -7.48 10.04
CA TYR A 125 -2.51 -8.62 10.94
C TYR A 125 -1.05 -9.10 11.00
N HIS A 126 -0.41 -9.27 9.83
CA HIS A 126 0.99 -9.68 9.74
C HIS A 126 1.93 -8.73 10.49
N ARG A 127 1.80 -7.41 10.30
CA ARG A 127 2.63 -6.41 10.99
C ARG A 127 2.42 -6.42 12.51
N ALA A 128 1.20 -6.69 12.96
CA ALA A 128 0.90 -6.85 14.39
C ALA A 128 1.52 -8.10 14.98
N LYS A 129 1.42 -9.25 14.29
CA LYS A 129 1.96 -10.53 14.79
C LYS A 129 3.48 -10.61 14.69
N SER A 130 4.09 -9.91 13.73
CA SER A 130 5.55 -9.77 13.61
C SER A 130 6.16 -8.72 14.55
N GLY A 131 5.33 -7.91 15.23
CA GLY A 131 5.78 -6.85 16.12
C GLY A 131 6.25 -5.57 15.42
N ALA A 132 6.09 -5.47 14.10
CA ALA A 132 6.45 -4.28 13.32
C ALA A 132 5.52 -3.09 13.62
N GLN A 133 4.23 -3.35 13.85
CA GLN A 133 3.24 -2.32 14.18
C GLN A 133 2.08 -2.93 14.97
N GLY A 134 1.78 -2.41 16.17
CA GLY A 134 0.67 -2.91 16.98
C GLY A 134 -0.71 -2.66 16.35
N CYS A 135 -1.68 -3.53 16.67
CA CYS A 135 -3.10 -3.34 16.40
C CYS A 135 -3.86 -3.49 17.72
N VAL A 136 -4.63 -2.47 18.12
CA VAL A 136 -5.34 -2.45 19.41
C VAL A 136 -6.56 -3.37 19.38
N ASP A 137 -7.32 -3.32 18.28
CA ASP A 137 -8.53 -4.12 18.10
C ASP A 137 -8.61 -4.58 16.63
N PHE A 138 -8.41 -5.88 16.42
CA PHE A 138 -8.47 -6.49 15.10
C PHE A 138 -9.87 -6.47 14.49
N ASP A 139 -10.93 -6.62 15.30
CA ASP A 139 -12.32 -6.63 14.80
C ASP A 139 -12.71 -5.22 14.34
N GLN A 140 -12.38 -4.21 15.14
CA GLN A 140 -12.61 -2.81 14.74
C GLN A 140 -11.77 -2.45 13.51
N SER A 141 -10.53 -2.93 13.42
CA SER A 141 -9.65 -2.63 12.28
C SER A 141 -10.20 -3.19 10.98
N ILE A 142 -10.59 -4.47 10.93
CA ILE A 142 -11.13 -5.06 9.69
C ILE A 142 -12.48 -4.45 9.33
N ALA A 143 -13.36 -4.20 10.31
CA ALA A 143 -14.66 -3.57 10.07
C ALA A 143 -14.53 -2.13 9.54
N GLY A 144 -13.46 -1.42 9.91
CA GLY A 144 -13.11 -0.11 9.36
C GLY A 144 -12.55 -0.15 7.94
N THR A 145 -11.99 -1.28 7.51
CA THR A 145 -11.48 -1.50 6.15
C THR A 145 -12.58 -2.00 5.22
N ILE A 146 -13.40 -2.95 5.67
CA ILE A 146 -14.44 -3.61 4.88
C ILE A 146 -15.70 -3.71 5.72
N ALA A 147 -16.75 -3.03 5.28
CA ALA A 147 -18.02 -3.00 6.00
C ALA A 147 -18.62 -4.42 6.10
N GLY A 148 -19.07 -4.82 7.30
CA GLY A 148 -19.71 -6.12 7.53
C GLY A 148 -18.74 -7.29 7.77
N TRP A 149 -17.43 -7.05 7.72
CA TRP A 149 -16.41 -8.04 8.05
C TRP A 149 -16.02 -7.97 9.52
N HIS A 150 -15.78 -9.13 10.10
CA HIS A 150 -15.45 -9.29 11.50
C HIS A 150 -14.30 -10.27 11.70
N TYR A 151 -13.46 -9.98 12.69
CA TYR A 151 -12.40 -10.87 13.17
C TYR A 151 -12.86 -11.64 14.40
N SER A 152 -12.48 -12.90 14.48
CA SER A 152 -12.66 -13.73 15.67
C SER A 152 -11.40 -14.52 15.96
N GLY A 153 -10.77 -14.24 17.09
CA GLY A 153 -9.51 -14.87 17.49
C GLY A 153 -9.64 -16.23 18.16
N HIS A 154 -10.86 -16.75 18.35
CA HIS A 154 -11.07 -17.99 19.09
C HIS A 154 -12.24 -18.80 18.54
N GLN A 155 -12.10 -20.13 18.59
CA GLN A 155 -13.17 -21.08 18.37
C GLN A 155 -13.36 -21.96 19.61
N LYS A 156 -14.61 -22.33 19.93
CA LYS A 156 -14.91 -23.20 21.08
C LYS A 156 -14.22 -24.55 20.94
N ASP A 157 -13.46 -24.95 21.96
CA ASP A 157 -12.72 -26.23 22.00
C ASP A 157 -13.59 -27.46 21.72
N SER A 158 -14.82 -27.49 22.24
CA SER A 158 -15.76 -28.59 22.01
C SER A 158 -16.10 -28.74 20.53
N THR A 159 -16.26 -27.62 19.82
CA THR A 159 -16.54 -27.59 18.38
C THR A 159 -15.35 -28.08 17.57
N VAL A 160 -14.16 -27.60 17.92
CA VAL A 160 -12.91 -27.97 17.23
C VAL A 160 -12.65 -29.47 17.36
N LYS A 161 -12.77 -30.02 18.58
CA LYS A 161 -12.57 -31.45 18.85
C LYS A 161 -13.56 -32.34 18.10
N ALA A 162 -14.82 -31.91 17.96
CA ALA A 162 -15.85 -32.67 17.26
C ALA A 162 -15.69 -32.64 15.73
N ASN A 163 -15.01 -31.63 15.16
CA ASN A 163 -14.95 -31.39 13.72
C ASN A 163 -13.52 -31.10 13.23
N LEU A 164 -12.52 -31.82 13.75
CA LEU A 164 -11.08 -31.53 13.55
C LEU A 164 -10.67 -31.28 12.10
N GLU A 165 -11.23 -32.02 11.13
CA GLU A 165 -10.95 -31.87 9.71
C GLU A 165 -11.31 -30.49 9.13
N TRP A 166 -12.21 -29.73 9.77
CA TRP A 166 -12.58 -28.38 9.39
C TRP A 166 -11.65 -27.31 9.96
N TYR A 167 -10.92 -27.64 11.03
CA TYR A 167 -10.15 -26.72 11.85
C TYR A 167 -8.65 -26.97 11.81
N ARG A 168 -8.18 -27.78 10.87
CA ARG A 168 -6.74 -28.02 10.67
C ARG A 168 -6.35 -27.94 9.21
N CYS A 169 -5.11 -27.54 8.96
CA CYS A 169 -4.43 -27.73 7.68
C CYS A 169 -3.00 -28.23 7.93
N THR A 170 -2.34 -28.75 6.90
CA THR A 170 -0.96 -29.23 7.00
C THR A 170 -0.11 -28.54 5.95
N TRP A 171 0.91 -27.82 6.42
CA TRP A 171 1.87 -27.11 5.57
C TRP A 171 3.28 -27.45 6.03
N ASN A 172 4.18 -27.78 5.08
CA ASN A 172 5.55 -28.21 5.37
C ASN A 172 5.68 -29.33 6.41
N GLY A 173 4.71 -30.26 6.42
CA GLY A 173 4.68 -31.38 7.37
C GLY A 173 4.20 -31.02 8.77
N GLU A 174 3.92 -29.75 9.05
CA GLU A 174 3.35 -29.28 10.32
C GLU A 174 1.84 -29.14 10.21
N THR A 175 1.11 -29.63 11.21
CA THR A 175 -0.35 -29.44 11.31
C THR A 175 -0.66 -28.23 12.17
N MET A 176 -1.41 -27.28 11.62
CA MET A 176 -1.82 -26.06 12.33
C MET A 176 -3.32 -26.08 12.61
N MET A 177 -3.71 -25.47 13.73
CA MET A 177 -5.11 -25.29 14.10
C MET A 177 -5.61 -23.92 13.62
N LEU A 178 -6.71 -23.93 12.87
CA LEU A 178 -7.36 -22.75 12.30
C LEU A 178 -8.37 -22.18 13.30
N LEU A 179 -7.86 -21.59 14.38
CA LEU A 179 -8.68 -21.04 15.47
C LEU A 179 -9.16 -19.61 15.18
N GLU A 180 -8.36 -18.87 14.41
CA GLU A 180 -8.66 -17.50 14.02
C GLU A 180 -9.42 -17.48 12.70
N HIS A 181 -10.36 -16.56 12.56
CA HIS A 181 -11.10 -16.41 11.31
C HIS A 181 -11.63 -14.99 11.09
N LEU A 182 -11.67 -14.60 9.82
CA LEU A 182 -12.48 -13.50 9.31
C LEU A 182 -13.82 -14.05 8.85
N LYS A 183 -14.90 -13.31 9.08
CA LYS A 183 -16.25 -13.68 8.65
C LYS A 183 -16.99 -12.47 8.08
N CYS A 184 -17.78 -12.72 7.05
CA CYS A 184 -18.77 -11.80 6.50
C CYS A 184 -20.10 -12.55 6.33
N GLY A 185 -21.21 -11.84 6.57
CA GLY A 185 -22.55 -12.40 6.46
C GLY A 185 -22.98 -13.24 7.67
N SER A 186 -24.29 -13.35 7.84
CA SER A 186 -24.93 -14.19 8.86
C SER A 186 -26.10 -15.01 8.30
N SER A 187 -26.28 -15.01 6.99
CA SER A 187 -27.38 -15.71 6.32
C SER A 187 -26.98 -17.15 5.99
N LYS A 188 -27.97 -18.00 5.69
CA LYS A 188 -27.71 -19.36 5.19
C LYS A 188 -27.41 -19.37 3.69
N ARG A 189 -27.35 -18.21 3.04
CA ARG A 189 -27.14 -18.07 1.61
C ARG A 189 -25.63 -18.08 1.32
N PRO A 190 -25.10 -19.04 0.56
CA PRO A 190 -23.67 -19.14 0.27
C PRO A 190 -23.12 -17.93 -0.51
N GLU A 191 -23.98 -17.21 -1.23
CA GLU A 191 -23.61 -16.00 -1.98
C GLU A 191 -23.38 -14.76 -1.11
N GLU A 192 -23.85 -14.77 0.15
CA GLU A 192 -23.81 -13.63 1.08
C GLU A 192 -22.92 -13.88 2.29
N THR A 193 -22.41 -15.10 2.47
CA THR A 193 -21.71 -15.50 3.68
C THR A 193 -20.43 -16.24 3.37
N ILE A 194 -19.34 -15.81 3.99
CA ILE A 194 -18.02 -16.44 3.84
C ILE A 194 -17.22 -16.35 5.14
N ARG A 195 -16.31 -17.31 5.30
CA ARG A 195 -15.31 -17.35 6.35
C ARG A 195 -13.95 -17.68 5.78
N ILE A 196 -12.94 -16.95 6.24
CA ILE A 196 -11.52 -17.21 5.97
C ILE A 196 -10.91 -17.62 7.31
N ALA A 197 -10.58 -18.90 7.50
CA ALA A 197 -9.93 -19.38 8.71
C ALA A 197 -8.43 -19.57 8.48
N PHE A 198 -7.64 -19.12 9.44
CA PHE A 198 -6.20 -19.00 9.30
C PHE A 198 -5.46 -19.26 10.62
N ALA A 199 -4.15 -19.38 10.52
CA ALA A 199 -3.23 -19.50 11.63
C ALA A 199 -1.99 -18.63 11.41
N TRP A 200 -1.43 -18.08 12.48
CA TRP A 200 -0.10 -17.48 12.45
C TRP A 200 0.96 -18.57 12.62
N HIS A 201 1.87 -18.69 11.66
CA HIS A 201 3.01 -19.58 11.75
C HIS A 201 4.26 -18.80 12.15
N ALA A 202 4.61 -18.86 13.43
CA ALA A 202 5.65 -18.05 14.04
C ALA A 202 7.04 -18.29 13.43
N SER A 203 7.37 -19.53 13.07
CA SER A 203 8.71 -19.89 12.58
C SER A 203 9.04 -19.31 11.21
N SER A 204 8.03 -19.11 10.34
CA SER A 204 8.20 -18.48 9.03
C SER A 204 7.71 -17.03 9.00
N SER A 205 7.12 -16.53 10.09
CA SER A 205 6.44 -15.24 10.14
C SER A 205 5.43 -15.06 9.01
N ARG A 206 4.56 -16.07 8.79
CA ARG A 206 3.52 -16.04 7.75
C ARG A 206 2.14 -16.35 8.29
N VAL A 207 1.13 -15.81 7.63
CA VAL A 207 -0.27 -16.17 7.84
C VAL A 207 -0.61 -17.35 6.92
N ILE A 208 -1.09 -18.44 7.51
CA ILE A 208 -1.49 -19.65 6.79
C ILE A 208 -3.01 -19.65 6.66
N ILE A 209 -3.53 -19.44 5.48
CA ILE A 209 -4.96 -19.53 5.18
C ILE A 209 -5.30 -20.98 4.90
N GLY A 210 -6.00 -21.61 5.84
CA GLY A 210 -6.28 -23.04 5.80
C GLY A 210 -7.72 -23.40 5.46
N TYR A 211 -8.61 -22.41 5.39
CA TYR A 211 -10.00 -22.61 5.00
C TYR A 211 -10.58 -21.33 4.40
N ILE A 212 -11.27 -21.47 3.27
CA ILE A 212 -12.16 -20.45 2.71
C ILE A 212 -13.47 -21.13 2.31
N GLY A 213 -14.59 -20.59 2.78
CA GLY A 213 -15.93 -21.09 2.42
C GLY A 213 -17.03 -20.55 3.31
N GLN A 214 -18.28 -20.94 3.08
CA GLN A 214 -19.44 -20.34 3.75
C GLN A 214 -19.38 -20.43 5.29
N HIS A 215 -19.33 -21.64 5.85
CA HIS A 215 -19.27 -21.87 7.29
C HIS A 215 -18.52 -23.15 7.64
N GLN A 216 -17.62 -23.07 8.63
CA GLN A 216 -17.09 -24.27 9.26
C GLN A 216 -18.16 -24.95 10.12
N LYS A 217 -18.23 -26.28 10.04
CA LYS A 217 -19.18 -27.09 10.80
C LYS A 217 -19.05 -26.87 12.31
N ASN A 218 -20.18 -26.67 12.97
CA ASN A 218 -20.26 -26.54 14.43
C ASN A 218 -21.09 -27.68 15.06
N THR A 219 -21.20 -27.71 16.39
CA THR A 219 -21.93 -28.76 17.12
C THR A 219 -23.44 -28.52 17.24
N LEU A 220 -23.96 -27.43 16.67
CA LEU A 220 -25.37 -27.06 16.68
C LEU A 220 -26.08 -27.39 15.34
N THR A 221 -25.35 -28.01 14.41
CA THR A 221 -25.80 -28.39 13.06
C THR A 221 -25.36 -29.79 12.69
#